data_AF-A0A4V0X2L6-F1
#
_entry.id   AF-A0A4V0X2L6-F1
#
_cell.length_a   1.000
_cell.length_b   1.000
_cell.length_c   1.000
_cell.angle_alpha   90.00
_cell.angle_beta   90.00
_cell.angle_gamma   90.00
#
_symmetry.space_group_name_H-M   'P 1'
#
loop_
_entity.id
_entity.type
_entity.pdbx_description
1 polymer ?
#
loop_
_entity_poly.entity_id
_entity_poly.type
_entity_poly.pdbx_seq_one_letter_code
_entity_poly.pdbx_strand_id
1 'polypeptide(L)' 'MKKEEKAENLIKIVELKKELLGLRVKISMGETIPSGKIKSIRKEIARIYTKLNSNK' A
#
# COMPACT_ATOMS: atom_id res chain seq x y z
N MET A 1 5.40 -0.96 -20.11
CA MET A 1 4.81 -1.87 -19.10
C MET A 1 3.68 -2.65 -19.76
N LYS A 2 3.59 -3.97 -19.56
CA LYS A 2 2.48 -4.76 -20.12
C LYS A 2 1.16 -4.36 -19.44
N LYS A 3 0.05 -4.45 -20.16
CA LYS A 3 -1.28 -4.04 -19.67
C LYS A 3 -1.69 -4.84 -18.41
N GLU A 4 -1.28 -6.10 -18.35
CA GLU A 4 -1.44 -7.02 -17.22
C GLU A 4 -0.67 -6.55 -15.97
N GLU A 5 0.62 -6.24 -16.12
CA GLU A 5 1.46 -5.73 -15.02
C GLU A 5 0.93 -4.41 -14.44
N LYS A 6 0.30 -3.57 -15.28
CA LYS A 6 -0.39 -2.37 -14.80
C LYS A 6 -1.58 -2.71 -13.90
N ALA A 7 -2.41 -3.67 -14.32
CA ALA A 7 -3.57 -4.09 -13.57
C ALA A 7 -3.17 -4.73 -12.22
N GLU A 8 -2.16 -5.59 -12.21
CA GLU A 8 -1.61 -6.20 -11.00
C GLU A 8 -1.12 -5.14 -10.00
N ASN A 9 -0.36 -4.14 -10.46
CA ASN A 9 0.12 -3.06 -9.61
C ASN A 9 -1.03 -2.23 -9.01
N LEU A 10 -2.11 -2.01 -9.76
CA LEU A 10 -3.29 -1.29 -9.27
C LEU A 10 -4.06 -2.11 -8.23
N ILE A 11 -4.23 -3.42 -8.45
CA ILE A 11 -4.83 -4.34 -7.48
C ILE A 11 -4.02 -4.32 -6.18
N LYS A 12 -2.69 -4.44 -6.30
CA LYS A 12 -1.79 -4.41 -5.14
C LYS A 12 -1.87 -3.09 -4.36
N ILE A 13 -2.03 -1.96 -5.04
CA ILE A 13 -2.25 -0.66 -4.36
C ILE A 13 -3.56 -0.68 -3.55
N VAL A 14 -4.64 -1.24 -4.09
CA VAL A 14 -5.93 -1.31 -3.40
C VAL A 14 -5.82 -2.17 -2.15
N GLU A 15 -5.16 -3.32 -2.24
CA GLU A 15 -4.92 -4.22 -1.10
C GLU A 15 -4.11 -3.53 0.00
N LEU A 16 -3.00 -2.89 -0.36
CA LEU A 16 -2.16 -2.16 0.59
C LEU A 16 -2.90 -0.98 1.25
N LYS A 17 -3.80 -0.31 0.53
CA LYS A 17 -4.65 0.75 1.11
C LYS A 17 -5.67 0.19 2.09
N LYS A 18 -6.26 -0.98 1.81
CA LYS A 18 -7.16 -1.68 2.73
C LYS A 18 -6.42 -2.11 4.00
N GLU A 19 -5.22 -2.69 3.88
CA GLU A 19 -4.39 -3.06 5.03
C GLU A 19 -4.02 -1.82 5.87
N LEU A 20 -3.63 -0.72 5.21
CA LEU A 20 -3.32 0.54 5.88
C LEU A 20 -4.51 1.11 6.66
N LEU A 21 -5.71 1.04 6.09
CA LEU A 21 -6.94 1.46 6.76
C LEU A 21 -7.20 0.58 7.98
N GLY A 22 -7.10 -0.74 7.85
CA GLY A 22 -7.26 -1.68 8.96
C GLY A 22 -6.30 -1.39 10.11
N LEU A 23 -5.03 -1.12 9.82
CA LEU A 23 -4.05 -0.75 10.85
C LEU A 23 -4.36 0.57 11.54
N ARG A 24 -4.90 1.56 10.80
CA ARG A 24 -5.32 2.84 11.40
C ARG A 24 -6.53 2.66 12.32
N VAL A 25 -7.49 1.82 11.94
CA VAL A 25 -8.63 1.47 12.79
C VAL A 25 -8.15 0.77 14.06
N LYS A 26 -7.26 -0.21 13.95
CA LYS A 26 -6.65 -0.88 15.10
C LYS A 26 -5.97 0.08 16.08
N ILE A 27 -5.14 1.00 15.57
CA ILE A 27 -4.55 2.07 16.40
C ILE A 27 -5.64 2.90 17.09
N SER A 28 -6.68 3.29 16.36
CA SER A 28 -7.76 4.12 16.94
C SER A 28 -8.55 3.39 18.03
N MET A 29 -8.60 2.06 17.98
CA MET A 29 -9.20 1.20 19.00
C MET A 29 -8.26 0.92 20.19
N GLY A 30 -7.04 1.46 20.17
CA GLY A 30 -6.04 1.22 21.22
C GLY A 30 -5.29 -0.11 21.07
N GLU A 31 -5.44 -0.82 19.94
CA GLU A 31 -4.67 -2.03 19.69
C GLU A 31 -3.20 -1.71 19.41
N THR A 32 -2.30 -2.50 20.00
CA THR A 32 -0.88 -2.48 19.65
C THR A 32 -0.67 -3.09 18.28
N ILE A 33 -0.10 -2.31 17.36
CA ILE A 33 0.35 -2.80 16.06
C ILE A 33 1.88 -2.89 16.00
N PRO A 34 2.45 -3.73 15.13
CA PRO A 34 3.90 -3.77 14.94
C PRO A 34 4.46 -2.40 14.55
N SER A 35 5.46 -1.95 15.31
CA SER A 35 6.13 -0.67 15.05
C SER A 35 6.66 -0.64 13.62
N GLY A 36 6.43 0.47 12.92
CA GLY A 36 6.91 0.66 11.56
C GLY A 36 6.08 0.00 10.45
N LYS A 37 5.10 -0.86 10.74
CA LYS A 37 4.25 -1.51 9.72
C LYS A 37 3.46 -0.50 8.87
N ILE A 38 2.92 0.55 9.48
CA ILE A 38 2.28 1.66 8.74
C ILE A 38 3.28 2.38 7.83
N LYS A 39 4.53 2.56 8.29
CA LYS A 39 5.58 3.22 7.50
C LYS A 39 5.99 2.34 6.31
N SER A 40 6.11 1.02 6.51
CA SER A 40 6.46 0.09 5.43
C SER A 40 5.39 0.05 4.35
N ILE A 41 4.11 -0.08 4.70
CA ILE A 41 3.00 -0.11 3.74
C ILE A 41 2.92 1.20 2.95
N ARG A 42 3.05 2.36 3.62
CA ARG A 42 3.07 3.66 2.93
C ARG A 42 4.22 3.76 1.92
N LYS A 43 5.42 3.29 2.29
CA LYS A 43 6.57 3.27 1.38
C LYS A 43 6.37 2.31 0.20
N GLU A 44 5.74 1.16 0.41
CA GLU A 44 5.43 0.22 -0.66
C GLU A 44 4.43 0.80 -1.65
N ILE A 45 3.33 1.40 -1.17
CA ILE A 45 2.37 2.12 -2.01
C ILE A 45 3.09 3.19 -2.85
N ALA A 46 3.93 4.01 -2.21
CA ALA A 46 4.69 5.06 -2.91
C ALA A 46 5.59 4.49 -4.01
N ARG A 47 6.31 3.39 -3.75
CA ARG A 47 7.16 2.72 -4.74
C ARG A 47 6.37 2.20 -5.95
N ILE A 48 5.20 1.62 -5.73
CA ILE A 48 4.35 1.14 -6.83
C ILE A 48 3.86 2.32 -7.66
N TYR A 49 3.45 3.42 -7.02
CA TYR A 49 3.10 4.65 -7.74
C TYR A 49 4.28 5.21 -8.55
N THR A 50 5.48 5.23 -7.99
CA THR A 50 6.69 5.62 -8.73
C THR A 50 6.89 4.72 -9.95
N LYS A 51 6.82 3.40 -9.79
CA LYS A 51 6.95 2.45 -10.91
C LYS A 51 5.89 2.68 -12.00
N LEU A 52 4.65 2.97 -11.61
CA LEU A 52 3.56 3.26 -12.55
C LEU A 52 3.79 4.59 -13.29
N ASN A 53 4.31 5.60 -12.61
CA ASN A 53 4.54 6.94 -13.18
C ASN A 53 5.81 7.00 -14.05
N SER A 54 6.86 6.25 -13.69
CA SER A 54 8.10 6.18 -14.48
C SER A 54 7.93 5.42 -15.81
N ASN A 55 6.87 4.61 -15.93
CA ASN A 55 6.54 3.84 -17.14
C ASN A 55 5.39 4.46 -17.96
N LYS A 56 5.10 5.75 -17.72
CA LYS A 56 4.07 6.53 -18.41
C LYS A 56 4.69 7.26 -19.59
#